data_AF-A0A2D8V8N9-F1
#
_entry.id   AF-A0A2D8V8N9-F1
#
_cell.length_a   1.000
_cell.length_b   1.000
_cell.length_c   1.000
_cell.angle_alpha   90.00
_cell.angle_beta   90.00
_cell.angle_gamma   90.00
#
_symmetry.space_group_name_H-M   'P 1'
#
loop_
_entity.id
_entity.type
_entity.pdbx_description
1 polymer ?
#
loop_
_entity_poly.entity_id
_entity_poly.type
_entity_poly.pdbx_seq_one_letter_code
_entity_poly.pdbx_strand_id
1 'polypeptide(L)'
;MEVEGLICPACAGELKEDQLKDQLVCPHCKTNLKQKKFLAFLEYLIMVGIVSDLDFFDETLYGDEIEHKTIEEKELEDFTNPEDYEDKSEKLKNYDESVDLKEVTTDEESFRVWEGIDEDWEDFNKKNKK
;
A
#
# COMPACT_ATOMS: atom_id res chain seq x y z
N MET A 1 18.76 14.11 -22.80
CA MET A 1 19.40 12.81 -22.60
C MET A 1 18.66 11.85 -23.50
N GLU A 2 19.28 11.42 -24.58
CA GLU A 2 18.76 10.29 -25.35
C GLU A 2 18.98 9.07 -24.47
N VAL A 3 17.90 8.42 -24.04
CA VAL A 3 17.99 7.20 -23.23
C VAL A 3 18.60 6.16 -24.15
N GLU A 4 19.86 5.81 -23.91
CA GLU A 4 20.49 4.68 -24.59
C GLU A 4 19.57 3.47 -24.41
N GLY A 5 19.22 2.81 -25.52
CA GLY A 5 18.12 1.85 -25.56
C GLY A 5 18.26 0.75 -24.52
N LEU A 6 17.12 0.20 -24.07
CA LEU A 6 17.09 -0.91 -23.12
C LEU A 6 17.83 -2.11 -23.68
N ILE A 7 18.60 -2.80 -22.84
CA ILE A 7 19.37 -3.98 -23.23
C ILE A 7 18.88 -5.17 -22.39
N CYS A 8 18.69 -6.31 -23.04
CA CYS A 8 18.31 -7.55 -22.37
C CYS A 8 19.44 -8.02 -21.44
N PRO A 9 19.20 -8.22 -20.14
CA PRO A 9 20.23 -8.66 -19.19
C PRO A 9 20.69 -10.11 -19.43
N ALA A 10 19.98 -10.89 -20.25
CA ALA A 10 20.31 -12.28 -20.54
C ALA A 10 21.17 -12.46 -21.81
N CYS A 11 20.93 -11.66 -22.86
CA CYS A 11 21.57 -11.85 -24.17
C CYS A 11 22.18 -10.60 -24.77
N ALA A 12 22.14 -9.47 -24.07
CA ALA A 12 22.61 -8.16 -24.52
C ALA A 12 21.92 -7.65 -25.81
N GLY A 13 20.79 -8.23 -26.22
CA GLY A 13 20.00 -7.73 -27.34
C GLY A 13 19.19 -6.49 -26.97
N GLU A 14 19.03 -5.56 -27.91
CA GLU A 14 18.22 -4.35 -27.72
C GLU A 14 16.75 -4.68 -27.48
N LEU A 15 16.15 -4.06 -26.47
CA LEU A 15 14.75 -4.20 -26.10
C LEU A 15 14.01 -2.89 -26.39
N LYS A 16 12.77 -3.02 -26.87
CA LYS A 16 11.86 -1.88 -27.00
C LYS A 16 10.93 -1.84 -25.80
N GLU A 17 10.65 -0.64 -25.29
CA GLU A 17 9.73 -0.43 -24.17
C GLU A 17 8.37 -1.07 -24.41
N ASP A 18 7.82 -0.91 -25.61
CA ASP A 18 6.51 -1.47 -25.98
C ASP A 18 6.46 -3.00 -25.90
N GLN A 19 7.60 -3.70 -26.03
CA GLN A 19 7.66 -5.15 -25.92
C GLN A 19 7.64 -5.63 -24.47
N LEU A 20 8.03 -4.78 -23.52
CA LEU A 20 8.13 -5.11 -22.11
C LEU A 20 6.85 -4.75 -21.33
N LYS A 21 6.00 -3.86 -21.86
CA LYS A 21 4.72 -3.49 -21.27
C LYS A 21 3.78 -4.68 -21.11
N ASP A 22 3.67 -5.51 -22.14
CA ASP A 22 2.72 -6.63 -22.15
C ASP A 22 3.31 -7.92 -21.53
N GLN A 23 4.57 -8.22 -21.84
CA GLN A 23 5.25 -9.43 -21.36
C GLN A 23 6.73 -9.17 -21.08
N LEU A 24 7.17 -9.54 -19.88
CA LEU A 24 8.58 -9.53 -19.47
C LEU A 24 9.35 -10.70 -20.09
N VAL A 25 9.29 -10.86 -21.41
CA VAL A 25 10.00 -11.90 -22.16
C VAL A 25 10.84 -11.22 -23.23
N CYS A 26 12.14 -11.53 -23.26
CA CYS A 26 13.00 -11.00 -24.31
C CYS A 26 12.62 -11.59 -25.69
N PRO A 27 12.39 -10.79 -26.74
CA PRO A 27 12.08 -11.29 -28.08
C PRO A 27 13.25 -12.00 -28.77
N HIS A 28 14.50 -11.68 -28.37
CA HIS A 28 15.71 -12.23 -28.98
C HIS A 28 16.06 -13.61 -28.46
N CYS A 29 16.14 -13.77 -27.13
CA CYS A 29 16.51 -15.03 -26.49
C CYS A 29 15.35 -15.79 -25.87
N LYS A 30 14.13 -15.25 -25.91
CA LYS A 30 12.90 -15.84 -25.33
C LYS A 30 13.00 -16.13 -23.83
N THR A 31 13.98 -15.53 -23.15
CA THR A 31 14.15 -15.69 -21.71
C THR A 31 13.07 -14.89 -20.99
N ASN A 32 12.41 -15.53 -20.03
CA ASN A 32 11.53 -14.86 -19.09
C ASN A 32 12.39 -13.99 -18.15
N LEU A 33 12.17 -12.68 -18.20
CA LEU A 33 12.89 -11.67 -17.43
C LEU A 33 12.28 -11.46 -16.03
N LYS A 34 11.06 -11.96 -15.77
CA LYS A 34 10.42 -11.99 -14.44
C LYS A 34 11.06 -13.07 -13.57
N GLN A 35 12.35 -12.91 -13.26
CA GLN A 35 13.14 -13.83 -12.45
C GLN A 35 14.02 -13.04 -11.49
N LYS A 36 14.20 -13.55 -10.28
CA LYS A 36 14.97 -12.90 -9.21
C LYS A 36 16.39 -12.48 -9.62
N LYS A 37 17.08 -13.24 -10.48
CA LYS A 37 18.42 -12.86 -10.98
C LYS A 37 18.45 -11.57 -11.81
N PHE A 38 17.29 -11.08 -12.24
CA PHE A 38 17.12 -9.84 -12.99
C PHE A 38 16.40 -8.75 -12.18
N LEU A 39 16.36 -8.87 -10.85
CA LEU A 39 15.60 -7.97 -9.97
C LEU A 39 15.96 -6.49 -10.16
N ALA A 40 17.25 -6.14 -10.17
CA ALA A 40 17.69 -4.77 -10.44
C ALA A 40 17.24 -4.22 -11.80
N PHE A 41 17.12 -5.08 -12.82
CA PHE A 41 16.58 -4.69 -14.13
C PHE A 41 15.07 -4.45 -14.06
N LEU A 42 14.33 -5.30 -13.33
CA LEU A 42 12.88 -5.13 -13.13
C LEU A 42 12.56 -3.86 -12.34
N GLU A 43 13.32 -3.57 -11.28
CA GLU A 43 13.17 -2.34 -10.49
C GLU A 43 13.44 -1.09 -11.33
N TYR A 44 14.46 -1.12 -12.19
CA TYR A 44 14.71 -0.03 -13.13
C TYR A 44 13.52 0.20 -14.06
N LEU A 45 12.92 -0.86 -14.61
CA LEU A 45 11.74 -0.74 -15.46
C LEU A 45 10.54 -0.12 -14.73
N ILE A 46 10.37 -0.40 -13.44
CA ILE A 46 9.34 0.22 -12.59
C ILE A 46 9.67 1.69 -12.33
N MET A 47 10.90 2.01 -11.93
CA MET A 47 11.32 3.39 -11.62
C MET A 47 11.16 4.33 -12.82
N VAL A 48 11.44 3.84 -14.03
CA VAL A 48 11.26 4.59 -15.28
C VAL A 48 9.79 4.60 -15.74
N GLY A 49 8.94 3.73 -15.19
CA GLY A 49 7.52 3.64 -15.51
C GLY A 49 7.22 2.89 -16.81
N ILE A 50 8.14 2.03 -17.25
CA ILE A 50 7.96 1.19 -18.45
C ILE A 50 7.02 0.02 -18.15
N VAL A 51 7.08 -0.51 -16.94
CA VAL A 51 6.23 -1.62 -16.47
C VAL A 51 5.50 -1.19 -15.21
N SER A 52 4.18 -1.11 -15.27
CA SER A 52 3.29 -0.74 -14.15
C SER A 52 2.74 -1.96 -13.39
N ASP A 53 2.71 -3.12 -14.04
CA ASP A 53 1.97 -4.30 -13.55
C ASP A 53 2.87 -5.30 -12.81
N LEU A 54 4.06 -4.87 -12.38
CA LEU A 54 4.92 -5.69 -11.53
C LEU A 54 4.57 -5.44 -10.07
N ASP A 55 4.07 -6.49 -9.40
CA ASP A 55 3.71 -6.43 -7.99
C ASP A 55 4.97 -6.38 -7.12
N PHE A 56 5.12 -5.29 -6.35
CA PHE A 56 6.20 -5.11 -5.39
C PHE A 56 6.13 -6.14 -4.24
N PHE A 57 4.94 -6.69 -3.98
CA PHE A 57 4.72 -7.70 -2.96
C PHE A 57 4.81 -9.13 -3.50
N ASP A 58 5.34 -9.33 -4.71
CA ASP A 58 5.55 -10.67 -5.26
C ASP A 58 6.64 -11.39 -4.45
N GLU A 59 6.21 -12.23 -3.51
CA GLU A 59 7.07 -13.04 -2.65
C GLU A 59 8.06 -13.91 -3.45
N THR A 60 7.74 -14.29 -4.69
CA THR A 60 8.66 -15.07 -5.53
C THR A 60 9.85 -14.26 -6.04
N LEU A 61 9.72 -12.92 -6.08
CA LEU A 61 10.77 -11.99 -6.48
C LEU A 61 11.45 -11.35 -5.27
N TYR A 62 10.65 -10.90 -4.30
CA TYR A 62 11.08 -10.09 -3.15
C TYR A 62 11.07 -10.83 -1.80
N GLY A 63 10.64 -12.09 -1.75
CA GLY A 63 10.43 -12.82 -0.49
C GLY A 63 11.67 -12.98 0.39
N ASP A 64 12.85 -13.20 -0.19
CA ASP A 64 14.08 -13.36 0.61
C ASP A 64 14.48 -12.09 1.37
N GLU A 65 14.08 -10.89 0.91
CA GLU A 65 14.34 -9.65 1.66
C GLU A 65 13.38 -9.50 2.84
N ILE A 66 12.17 -10.07 2.74
CA ILE A 66 11.15 -10.05 3.80
C ILE A 66 11.53 -11.01 4.94
N GLU A 67 12.11 -12.16 4.65
CA GLU A 67 12.50 -13.15 5.66
C GLU A 67 13.69 -12.70 6.53
N HIS A 68 14.51 -11.80 6.01
CA HIS A 68 15.70 -11.32 6.68
C HIS A 68 15.46 -9.93 7.29
N LYS A 69 14.72 -9.87 8.41
CA LYS A 69 14.81 -8.70 9.30
C LYS A 69 16.29 -8.41 9.53
N THR A 70 16.72 -7.25 9.08
CA THR A 70 18.10 -6.80 9.24
C THR A 70 18.44 -6.75 10.72
N ILE A 71 19.73 -6.83 11.06
CA ILE A 71 20.16 -6.71 12.46
C ILE A 71 19.65 -5.39 13.05
N GLU A 72 19.67 -4.32 12.26
CA GLU A 72 19.17 -3.00 12.60
C GLU A 72 17.67 -3.01 12.88
N GLU A 73 16.86 -3.64 12.04
CA GLU A 73 15.40 -3.77 12.27
C GLU A 73 15.07 -4.60 13.51
N LYS A 74 15.86 -5.64 13.81
CA LYS A 74 15.73 -6.40 15.07
C LYS A 74 16.10 -5.56 16.29
N GLU A 75 17.07 -4.66 16.16
CA GLU A 75 17.45 -3.74 17.24
C GLU A 75 16.44 -2.61 17.43
N LEU A 76 15.65 -2.30 16.38
CA LEU A 76 14.50 -1.39 16.41
C LEU A 76 13.18 -2.07 16.84
N GLU A 77 13.17 -3.38 17.10
CA GLU A 77 11.99 -4.05 17.66
C GLU A 77 11.68 -3.43 19.03
N ASP A 78 10.52 -2.80 19.12
CA ASP A 78 10.00 -2.28 20.37
C ASP A 78 9.63 -3.46 21.28
N PHE A 79 10.48 -3.77 22.25
CA PHE A 79 10.21 -4.78 23.29
C PHE A 79 8.95 -4.48 24.12
N THR A 80 8.33 -3.31 23.94
CA THR A 80 7.07 -2.92 24.57
C THR A 80 5.88 -2.98 23.63
N ASN A 81 6.03 -3.56 22.42
CA ASN A 81 4.93 -3.75 21.48
C ASN A 81 3.76 -4.48 22.16
N PRO A 82 2.61 -3.82 22.36
CA PRO A 82 1.48 -4.42 23.06
C PRO A 82 0.94 -5.66 22.36
N GLU A 83 1.09 -5.75 21.03
CA GLU A 83 0.62 -6.90 20.24
C GLU A 83 1.34 -8.22 20.56
N ASP A 84 2.56 -8.15 21.13
CA ASP A 84 3.34 -9.34 21.52
C ASP A 84 2.82 -9.95 22.83
N TYR A 85 2.06 -9.18 23.61
CA TYR A 85 1.49 -9.58 24.89
C TYR A 85 -0.05 -9.62 24.90
N GLU A 86 -0.69 -9.07 23.86
CA GLU A 86 -2.12 -9.20 23.64
C GLU A 86 -2.48 -10.66 23.30
N ASP A 87 -3.34 -11.26 24.12
CA ASP A 87 -3.94 -12.55 23.80
C ASP A 87 -4.92 -12.41 22.63
N LYS A 88 -4.43 -12.74 21.42
CA LYS A 88 -5.21 -12.66 20.18
C LYS A 88 -6.39 -13.63 20.15
N SER A 89 -6.46 -14.60 21.06
CA SER A 89 -7.61 -15.52 21.17
C SER A 89 -8.86 -14.86 21.78
N GLU A 90 -8.70 -13.77 22.53
CA GLU A 90 -9.79 -13.00 23.14
C GLU A 90 -10.41 -11.99 22.16
N LYS A 91 -9.69 -11.60 21.09
CA LYS A 91 -10.17 -10.63 20.09
C LYS A 91 -11.49 -11.07 19.44
N LEU A 92 -11.73 -12.37 19.30
CA LEU A 92 -12.95 -12.92 18.71
C LEU A 92 -14.04 -13.24 19.75
N LYS A 93 -13.70 -13.35 21.04
CA LYS A 93 -14.66 -13.74 22.09
C LYS A 93 -15.62 -12.61 22.47
N ASN A 94 -15.18 -11.37 22.30
CA ASN A 94 -16.00 -10.17 22.51
C ASN A 94 -16.72 -9.69 21.24
N TYR A 95 -16.56 -10.38 20.11
CA TYR A 95 -17.33 -10.12 18.90
C TYR A 95 -18.69 -10.81 19.03
N ASP A 96 -19.57 -10.20 19.84
CA ASP A 96 -20.94 -10.63 19.93
C ASP A 96 -21.71 -10.08 18.72
N GLU A 97 -21.89 -10.93 17.71
CA GLU A 97 -22.67 -10.65 16.49
C GLU A 97 -24.14 -10.31 16.82
N SER A 98 -24.57 -10.57 18.06
CA SER A 98 -25.93 -10.31 18.56
C SER A 98 -26.06 -9.06 19.43
N VAL A 99 -25.04 -8.20 19.51
CA VAL A 99 -25.24 -6.84 20.03
C VAL A 99 -26.20 -6.13 19.09
N ASP A 100 -27.46 -6.21 19.46
CA ASP A 100 -28.53 -5.38 18.93
C ASP A 100 -28.15 -3.95 19.34
N LEU A 101 -27.32 -3.33 18.50
CA LEU A 101 -27.17 -1.90 18.45
C LEU A 101 -28.59 -1.43 18.27
N LYS A 102 -29.24 -1.05 19.38
CA LYS A 102 -30.51 -0.33 19.35
C LYS A 102 -30.18 0.97 18.64
N GLU A 103 -30.10 0.90 17.32
CA GLU A 103 -30.07 2.02 16.42
C GLU A 103 -31.40 2.67 16.72
N VAL A 104 -31.36 3.61 17.65
CA VAL A 104 -32.41 4.58 17.78
C VAL A 104 -32.36 5.26 16.45
N THR A 105 -33.27 4.88 15.55
CA THR A 105 -33.55 5.57 14.29
C THR A 105 -34.09 6.95 14.68
N THR A 106 -33.20 7.76 15.22
CA THR A 106 -33.45 9.14 15.57
C THR A 106 -33.51 9.82 14.22
N ASP A 107 -34.64 10.45 13.98
CA ASP A 107 -34.96 11.20 12.78
C ASP A 107 -33.74 12.01 12.30
N GLU A 108 -33.16 11.60 11.16
CA GLU A 108 -31.87 12.11 10.68
C GLU A 108 -31.97 13.62 10.40
N GLU A 109 -33.16 14.13 10.09
CA GLU A 109 -33.41 15.56 9.86
C GLU A 109 -33.08 16.39 11.11
N SER A 110 -33.32 15.86 12.30
CA SER A 110 -33.00 16.55 13.56
C SER A 110 -31.50 16.78 13.79
N PHE A 111 -30.62 15.93 13.25
CA PHE A 111 -29.16 16.14 13.32
C PHE A 111 -28.62 17.02 12.20
N ARG A 112 -29.36 17.16 11.10
CA ARG A 112 -28.97 18.01 9.97
C ARG A 112 -29.21 19.49 10.22
N VAL A 113 -29.99 19.82 11.25
CA VAL A 113 -30.25 21.20 11.67
C VAL A 113 -29.27 21.55 12.81
N TRP A 114 -28.16 22.21 12.46
CA TRP A 114 -27.24 22.76 13.45
C TRP A 114 -27.50 24.25 13.66
N GLU A 115 -27.78 24.63 14.90
CA GLU A 115 -28.05 26.02 15.26
C GLU A 115 -26.80 26.87 15.04
N GLY A 116 -26.86 27.85 14.14
CA GLY A 116 -25.73 28.71 13.78
C GLY A 116 -24.94 28.27 12.55
N ILE A 117 -25.36 27.24 11.82
CA ILE A 117 -24.66 26.81 10.58
C ILE A 117 -24.61 27.89 9.49
N ASP A 118 -25.67 28.69 9.39
CA ASP A 118 -25.78 29.81 8.45
C ASP A 118 -25.40 31.17 9.08
N GLU A 119 -24.99 31.18 10.35
CA GLU A 119 -24.66 32.40 11.07
C GLU A 119 -23.15 32.65 11.09
N ASP A 120 -22.76 33.92 11.01
CA ASP A 120 -21.36 34.29 11.16
C ASP A 120 -20.85 33.95 12.57
N TRP A 121 -19.66 33.37 12.64
CA TRP A 121 -19.06 32.85 13.89
C TRP A 121 -18.92 33.93 14.97
N GLU A 122 -18.74 35.20 14.57
CA GLU A 122 -18.72 36.33 15.50
C GLU A 122 -20.10 36.59 16.13
N ASP A 123 -21.18 36.47 15.36
CA ASP A 123 -22.54 36.76 15.82
C ASP A 123 -23.08 35.62 16.68
N PHE A 124 -22.73 34.37 16.36
CA PHE A 124 -23.01 33.21 17.22
C PHE A 124 -22.40 33.38 18.63
N ASN A 125 -21.14 33.80 18.71
CA ASN A 125 -20.45 33.99 19.99
C ASN A 125 -20.93 35.21 20.79
N LYS A 126 -21.59 36.19 20.15
CA LYS A 126 -22.21 37.35 20.83
C LYS A 126 -23.52 36.96 21.51
N LYS A 127 -24.27 35.99 20.99
CA LYS A 127 -25.57 35.55 21.55
C LYS A 127 -25.47 34.95 22.95
N ASN A 128 -24.39 34.20 23.22
CA ASN A 128 -24.16 33.56 24.52
C ASN A 128 -23.53 34.49 25.58
N LYS A 129 -23.27 35.76 25.26
CA LYS A 129 -22.69 36.75 26.17
C LYS A 129 -23.71 37.71 26.78
N LYS A 130 -25.01 37.35 26.78
CA LYS A 130 -26.09 38.19 27.32
C LYS A 130 -26.73 37.57 28.55
#